data_AF-A0A942RAW0-F1
#
_entry.id   AF-A0A942RAW0-F1
#
_cell.length_a   1.000
_cell.length_b   1.000
_cell.length_c   1.000
_cell.angle_alpha   90.00
_cell.angle_beta   90.00
_cell.angle_gamma   90.00
#
_symmetry.space_group_name_H-M   'P 1'
#
loop_
_entity.id
_entity.type
_entity.pdbx_description
1 polymer ?
#
loop_
_entity_poly.entity_id
_entity_poly.type
_entity_poly.pdbx_seq_one_letter_code
_entity_poly.pdbx_strand_id
1 'polypeptide(L)'
;MSIKINGRMPLEEVLSELNLTEIDFFELIQQGTQAIIHNPIVADTLLVDAVQRYVNDLKVQVVTNEKSKLTLKTYHDELKRFLEFMEGQWCDREPVLTNVTETDIRLLLGQIKPRSKKDKCHKPSTFNKILAILSAFFKFFINKELLLKSPTADIKFLDEGELNFQSLDKAEEKKVLLQAKSNKENGERDFMIIYLTINTGLRLSEIAFLKVSDINFKTDTMEIFGKGRKWRVATLTDEVREELMQYLKKERRPINTLNCDEPLFLTKKGPNAYRRGLSERAIVQMITRVFRECGIEDGATHRLRHTFAINALDSGLNVVQIQYLLGHKNITTTMKYLRLLEKDIQEKIKKDFPLAFLSIKNILESYDRQD
;
A
#
# COMPACT_ATOMS: atom_id res chain seq x y z
N MET A 1 -13.43 44.26 -10.71
CA MET A 1 -14.79 44.14 -11.30
C MET A 1 -14.87 42.73 -11.87
N SER A 2 -15.71 41.84 -11.33
CA SER A 2 -15.78 40.43 -11.74
C SER A 2 -17.04 40.18 -12.56
N ILE A 3 -16.88 39.80 -13.82
CA ILE A 3 -18.00 39.41 -14.69
C ILE A 3 -18.11 37.88 -14.66
N LYS A 4 -19.28 37.36 -14.29
CA LYS A 4 -19.61 35.92 -14.37
C LYS A 4 -20.46 35.73 -15.62
N ILE A 5 -19.90 35.08 -16.64
CA ILE A 5 -20.65 34.68 -17.84
C ILE A 5 -21.15 33.25 -17.57
N ASN A 6 -22.46 33.10 -17.35
CA ASN A 6 -23.12 31.79 -17.22
C ASN A 6 -23.95 31.53 -18.48
N GLY A 7 -23.43 30.71 -19.40
CA GLY A 7 -24.14 30.30 -20.62
C GLY A 7 -23.17 29.97 -21.76
N ARG A 8 -23.63 29.23 -22.77
CA ARG A 8 -22.95 29.11 -24.07
C ARG A 8 -23.49 30.24 -24.96
N MET A 9 -22.70 31.28 -25.16
CA MET A 9 -23.01 32.35 -26.10
C MET A 9 -22.28 32.09 -27.43
N PRO A 10 -22.91 32.26 -28.59
CA PRO A 10 -22.24 32.22 -29.88
C PRO A 10 -21.12 33.27 -29.93
N LEU A 11 -19.97 32.91 -30.53
CA LEU A 11 -18.81 33.80 -30.61
C LEU A 11 -19.16 35.13 -31.30
N GLU A 12 -20.00 35.07 -32.33
CA GLU A 12 -20.47 36.23 -33.09
C GLU A 12 -21.19 37.28 -32.23
N GLU A 13 -22.00 36.84 -31.24
CA GLU A 13 -22.69 37.73 -30.30
C GLU A 13 -21.70 38.39 -29.34
N VAL A 14 -20.71 37.63 -28.84
CA VAL A 14 -19.66 38.16 -27.96
C VAL A 14 -18.80 39.20 -28.68
N LEU A 15 -18.43 38.93 -29.93
CA LEU A 15 -17.64 39.85 -30.76
C LEU A 15 -18.42 41.15 -31.03
N SER A 16 -19.72 41.05 -31.30
CA SER A 16 -20.59 42.20 -31.51
C SER A 16 -20.77 43.04 -30.24
N GLU A 17 -20.98 42.43 -29.07
CA GLU A 17 -21.16 43.16 -27.81
C GLU A 17 -19.89 43.88 -27.37
N LEU A 18 -18.73 43.27 -27.59
CA LEU A 18 -17.43 43.85 -27.26
C LEU A 18 -16.87 44.77 -28.35
N ASN A 19 -17.55 44.84 -29.50
CA ASN A 19 -17.15 45.60 -30.68
C ASN A 19 -15.71 45.23 -31.14
N LEU A 20 -15.42 43.93 -31.15
CA LEU A 20 -14.12 43.35 -31.53
C LEU A 20 -14.27 42.56 -32.82
N THR A 21 -13.22 42.55 -33.64
CA THR A 21 -13.13 41.55 -34.71
C THR A 21 -12.70 40.21 -34.13
N GLU A 22 -12.94 39.14 -34.88
CA GLU A 22 -12.50 37.79 -34.48
C GLU A 22 -10.97 37.74 -34.29
N ILE A 23 -10.22 38.47 -35.13
CA ILE A 23 -8.75 38.61 -35.02
C ILE A 23 -8.37 39.33 -33.71
N ASP A 24 -9.00 40.46 -33.39
CA ASP A 24 -8.73 41.20 -32.15
C ASP A 24 -9.03 40.36 -30.90
N PHE A 25 -10.09 39.56 -30.96
CA PHE A 25 -10.47 38.66 -29.88
C PHE A 25 -9.47 37.51 -29.70
N PHE A 26 -8.98 36.92 -30.79
CA PHE A 26 -7.92 35.91 -30.73
C PHE A 26 -6.58 36.50 -30.28
N GLU A 27 -6.25 37.74 -30.66
CA GLU A 27 -5.08 38.45 -30.14
C GLU A 27 -5.24 38.76 -28.65
N LEU A 28 -6.41 39.21 -28.19
CA LEU A 28 -6.71 39.42 -26.76
C LEU A 28 -6.64 38.11 -25.96
N ILE A 29 -7.10 36.99 -26.52
CA ILE A 29 -6.92 35.68 -25.90
C ILE A 29 -5.44 35.30 -25.89
N GLN A 30 -4.69 35.48 -26.98
CA GLN A 30 -3.25 35.17 -26.98
C GLN A 30 -2.46 36.03 -26.00
N GLN A 31 -2.72 37.33 -25.94
CA GLN A 31 -2.11 38.28 -25.02
C GLN A 31 -2.54 37.99 -23.58
N GLY A 32 -3.82 37.66 -23.34
CA GLY A 32 -4.33 37.22 -22.04
C GLY A 32 -3.75 35.87 -21.60
N THR A 33 -3.55 34.94 -22.53
CA THR A 33 -2.90 33.66 -22.26
C THR A 33 -1.42 33.87 -21.94
N GLN A 34 -0.72 34.76 -22.66
CA GLN A 34 0.65 35.16 -22.35
C GLN A 34 0.76 35.88 -21.00
N ALA A 35 -0.18 36.76 -20.65
CA ALA A 35 -0.23 37.48 -19.37
C ALA A 35 -0.61 36.57 -18.19
N ILE A 36 -1.43 35.54 -18.39
CA ILE A 36 -1.73 34.51 -17.38
C ILE A 36 -0.54 33.55 -17.23
N ILE A 37 0.20 33.26 -18.31
CA ILE A 37 1.47 32.52 -18.26
C ILE A 37 2.55 33.36 -17.52
N HIS A 38 2.50 34.69 -17.63
CA HIS A 38 3.39 35.64 -16.96
C HIS A 38 2.74 36.27 -15.72
N ASN A 39 2.31 35.46 -14.75
CA ASN A 39 2.22 35.98 -13.38
C ASN A 39 3.66 36.15 -12.85
N PRO A 40 4.18 37.39 -12.65
CA PRO A 40 5.60 37.62 -12.41
C PRO A 40 6.12 37.01 -11.09
N ILE A 41 5.22 36.64 -10.19
CA ILE A 41 5.54 36.01 -8.90
C ILE A 41 5.75 34.49 -9.05
N VAL A 42 5.28 33.88 -10.15
CA VAL A 42 5.23 32.43 -10.37
C VAL A 42 6.38 31.94 -11.25
N ALA A 43 6.91 32.80 -12.13
CA ALA A 43 7.86 32.42 -13.18
C ALA A 43 9.28 32.06 -12.69
N ASP A 44 9.68 32.46 -11.48
CA ASP A 44 11.07 32.35 -11.01
C ASP A 44 11.29 31.31 -9.89
N THR A 45 10.30 30.45 -9.60
CA THR A 45 10.48 29.44 -8.54
C THR A 45 11.46 28.37 -8.99
N LEU A 46 12.68 28.40 -8.44
CA LEU A 46 13.67 27.36 -8.65
C LEU A 46 13.12 26.01 -8.20
N LEU A 47 13.45 24.96 -8.95
CA LEU A 47 12.98 23.61 -8.70
C LEU A 47 13.47 23.08 -7.35
N VAL A 48 14.68 23.45 -6.93
CA VAL A 48 15.23 23.12 -5.62
C VAL A 48 14.38 23.69 -4.49
N ASP A 49 13.92 24.94 -4.62
CA ASP A 49 13.06 25.60 -3.64
C ASP A 49 11.66 24.97 -3.63
N ALA A 50 11.13 24.63 -4.80
CA ALA A 50 9.88 23.90 -4.92
C ALA A 50 9.94 22.53 -4.22
N VAL A 51 11.01 21.76 -4.45
CA VAL A 51 11.23 20.47 -3.76
C VAL A 51 11.34 20.68 -2.26
N GLN A 52 12.10 21.68 -1.80
CA GLN A 52 12.27 21.96 -0.38
C GLN A 52 10.95 22.37 0.29
N ARG A 53 10.13 23.19 -0.39
CA ARG A 53 8.79 23.60 0.07
C ARG A 53 7.86 22.41 0.21
N TYR A 54 7.81 21.52 -0.77
CA TYR A 54 6.97 20.32 -0.69
C TYR A 54 7.45 19.33 0.37
N VAL A 55 8.77 19.15 0.53
CA VAL A 55 9.33 18.32 1.62
C VAL A 55 8.95 18.88 2.99
N ASN A 56 8.94 20.20 3.17
CA ASN A 56 8.51 20.81 4.42
C ASN A 56 7.02 20.61 4.68
N ASP A 57 6.17 20.72 3.65
CA ASP A 57 4.75 20.37 3.74
C ASP A 57 4.55 18.89 4.14
N LEU A 58 5.32 17.97 3.56
CA LEU A 58 5.31 16.56 3.95
C LEU A 58 5.74 16.35 5.41
N LYS A 59 6.72 17.12 5.93
CA LYS A 59 7.11 17.07 7.34
C LYS A 59 5.96 17.49 8.25
N VAL A 60 5.24 18.56 7.88
CA VAL A 60 4.03 18.98 8.60
C VAL A 60 2.99 17.85 8.61
N GLN A 61 2.72 17.23 7.46
CA GLN A 61 1.80 16.08 7.36
C GLN A 61 2.24 14.86 8.21
N VAL A 62 3.54 14.68 8.45
CA VAL A 62 4.02 13.63 9.38
C VAL A 62 3.77 14.02 10.84
N VAL A 63 3.93 15.30 11.19
CA VAL A 63 3.65 15.82 12.54
C VAL A 63 2.15 15.79 12.84
N THR A 64 1.30 16.14 11.87
CA THR A 64 -0.18 16.05 11.98
C THR A 64 -0.69 14.62 11.82
N ASN A 65 0.20 13.64 11.62
CA ASN A 65 -0.08 12.20 11.59
C ASN A 65 -0.86 11.72 10.37
N GLU A 66 -0.94 12.53 9.32
CA GLU A 66 -1.55 12.20 8.03
C GLU A 66 -0.65 11.27 7.20
N LYS A 67 0.68 11.43 7.31
CA LYS A 67 1.68 10.60 6.63
C LYS A 67 2.65 9.93 7.59
N SER A 68 3.24 8.82 7.14
CA SER A 68 4.26 8.10 7.90
C SER A 68 5.66 8.66 7.64
N LYS A 69 6.57 8.52 8.61
CA LYS A 69 8.01 8.85 8.45
C LYS A 69 8.63 8.10 7.26
N LEU A 70 8.19 6.88 6.99
CA LEU A 70 8.66 6.09 5.85
C LEU A 70 8.18 6.68 4.51
N THR A 71 6.94 7.18 4.47
CA THR A 71 6.40 7.88 3.30
C THR A 71 7.20 9.14 3.01
N LEU A 72 7.48 9.95 4.04
CA LEU A 72 8.34 11.14 3.92
C LEU A 72 9.71 10.78 3.36
N LYS A 73 10.38 9.78 3.95
CA LYS A 73 11.68 9.32 3.46
C LYS A 73 11.63 8.90 1.98
N THR A 74 10.62 8.11 1.61
CA THR A 74 10.46 7.64 0.24
C THR A 74 10.24 8.81 -0.72
N TYR A 75 9.36 9.75 -0.38
CA TYR A 75 9.10 10.93 -1.22
C TYR A 75 10.36 11.78 -1.35
N HIS A 76 11.04 12.06 -0.24
CA HIS A 76 12.29 12.81 -0.21
C HIS A 76 13.37 12.19 -1.10
N ASP A 77 13.61 10.88 -0.96
CA ASP A 77 14.64 10.17 -1.72
C ASP A 77 14.35 10.19 -3.24
N GLU A 78 13.08 10.03 -3.65
CA GLU A 78 12.72 10.09 -5.08
C GLU A 78 12.72 11.53 -5.62
N LEU A 79 12.33 12.53 -4.83
CA LEU A 79 12.39 13.95 -5.24
C LEU A 79 13.83 14.46 -5.36
N LYS A 80 14.73 13.99 -4.50
CA LYS A 80 16.16 14.29 -4.60
C LYS A 80 16.74 13.74 -5.91
N ARG A 81 16.41 12.51 -6.28
CA ARG A 81 16.82 11.91 -7.56
C ARG A 81 16.26 12.68 -8.76
N PHE A 82 15.02 13.12 -8.66
CA PHE A 82 14.41 13.97 -9.68
C PHE A 82 15.18 15.28 -9.83
N LEU A 83 15.51 15.95 -8.73
CA LEU A 83 16.29 17.20 -8.75
C LEU A 83 17.68 16.97 -9.38
N GLU A 84 18.43 15.96 -8.90
CA GLU A 84 19.75 15.60 -9.42
C GLU A 84 19.71 15.30 -10.93
N PHE A 85 18.65 14.65 -11.41
CA PHE A 85 18.43 14.39 -12.83
C PHE A 85 18.21 15.66 -13.64
N MET A 86 17.36 16.58 -13.16
CA MET A 86 17.07 17.84 -13.85
C MET A 86 18.31 18.74 -13.91
N GLU A 87 19.06 18.84 -12.82
CA GLU A 87 20.34 19.58 -12.77
C GLU A 87 21.35 19.02 -13.78
N GLY A 88 21.41 17.70 -13.95
CA GLY A 88 22.30 17.06 -14.92
C GLY A 88 21.84 17.14 -16.38
N GLN A 89 20.56 17.33 -16.66
CA GLN A 89 20.03 17.49 -18.03
C GLN A 89 20.05 18.96 -18.49
N TRP A 90 19.89 19.90 -17.57
CA TRP A 90 19.77 21.32 -17.88
C TRP A 90 21.08 22.06 -17.56
N CYS A 91 22.20 21.58 -18.10
CA CYS A 91 23.55 22.07 -17.82
C CYS A 91 23.75 23.59 -18.02
N ASP A 92 22.88 24.24 -18.81
CA ASP A 92 23.01 25.64 -19.20
C ASP A 92 22.09 26.59 -18.41
N ARG A 93 21.21 26.09 -17.53
CA ARG A 93 20.29 26.93 -16.74
C ARG A 93 19.85 26.25 -15.45
N GLU A 94 19.66 27.04 -14.39
CA GLU A 94 19.06 26.50 -13.17
C GLU A 94 17.63 26.00 -13.45
N PRO A 95 17.25 24.79 -12.97
CA PRO A 95 15.93 24.26 -13.22
C PRO A 95 14.85 25.09 -12.53
N VAL A 96 13.89 25.59 -13.31
CA VAL A 96 12.71 26.31 -12.83
C VAL A 96 11.49 25.40 -12.88
N LEU A 97 10.63 25.47 -11.85
CA LEU A 97 9.46 24.61 -11.69
C LEU A 97 8.52 24.61 -12.92
N THR A 98 8.23 25.79 -13.46
CA THR A 98 7.30 26.00 -14.59
C THR A 98 7.84 25.47 -15.92
N ASN A 99 9.16 25.33 -16.04
CA ASN A 99 9.82 24.88 -17.26
C ASN A 99 9.86 23.35 -17.38
N VAL A 100 9.49 22.62 -16.33
CA VAL A 100 9.53 21.15 -16.36
C VAL A 100 8.43 20.63 -17.28
N THR A 101 8.83 19.88 -18.30
CA THR A 101 7.94 19.34 -19.33
C THR A 101 7.61 17.87 -19.11
N GLU A 102 6.58 17.37 -19.80
CA GLU A 102 6.28 15.93 -19.84
C GLU A 102 7.47 15.11 -20.38
N THR A 103 8.21 15.66 -21.34
CA THR A 103 9.39 15.01 -21.93
C THR A 103 10.47 14.80 -20.88
N ASP A 104 10.73 15.79 -20.02
CA ASP A 104 11.70 15.66 -18.93
C ASP A 104 11.32 14.51 -17.97
N ILE A 105 10.03 14.40 -17.63
CA ILE A 105 9.53 13.31 -16.78
C ILE A 105 9.67 11.95 -17.46
N ARG A 106 9.36 11.85 -18.76
CA ARG A 106 9.53 10.61 -19.53
C ARG A 106 10.99 10.19 -19.62
N LEU A 107 11.90 11.15 -19.83
CA LEU A 107 13.34 10.91 -19.85
C LEU A 107 13.84 10.45 -18.47
N LEU A 108 13.42 11.10 -17.39
CA LEU A 108 13.72 10.67 -16.02
C LEU A 108 13.30 9.21 -15.83
N LEU A 109 12.03 8.90 -16.11
CA LEU A 109 11.46 7.57 -15.92
C LEU A 109 12.14 6.50 -16.81
N GLY A 110 12.63 6.88 -17.99
CA GLY A 110 13.40 6.02 -18.89
C GLY A 110 14.85 5.80 -18.48
N GLN A 111 15.49 6.78 -17.82
CA GLN A 111 16.88 6.70 -17.38
C GLN A 111 17.06 5.99 -16.03
N ILE A 112 15.99 5.75 -15.28
CA ILE A 112 16.10 5.06 -14.00
C ILE A 112 16.65 3.66 -14.29
N LYS A 113 17.89 3.41 -13.85
CA LYS A 113 18.54 2.11 -14.04
C LYS A 113 17.92 1.07 -13.10
N PRO A 114 17.62 -0.15 -13.56
CA PRO A 114 17.12 -1.21 -12.71
C PRO A 114 18.10 -1.50 -11.56
N ARG A 115 17.54 -1.92 -10.42
CA ARG A 115 18.32 -2.23 -9.20
C ARG A 115 19.22 -3.46 -9.36
N SER A 116 18.94 -4.31 -10.36
CA SER A 116 19.74 -5.48 -10.73
C SER A 116 20.33 -5.31 -12.12
N LYS A 117 21.60 -5.66 -12.30
CA LYS A 117 22.27 -5.67 -13.63
C LYS A 117 21.64 -6.65 -14.63
N LYS A 118 20.80 -7.60 -14.16
CA LYS A 118 20.09 -8.57 -15.01
C LYS A 118 18.80 -8.02 -15.63
N ASP A 119 18.19 -7.00 -15.02
CA ASP A 119 16.92 -6.49 -15.51
C ASP A 119 17.20 -5.46 -16.62
N LYS A 120 16.46 -5.54 -17.74
CA LYS A 120 16.57 -4.58 -18.85
C LYS A 120 15.79 -3.28 -18.58
N CYS A 121 14.82 -3.31 -17.65
CA CYS A 121 13.94 -2.22 -17.28
C CYS A 121 13.47 -2.36 -15.82
N HIS A 122 12.94 -1.30 -15.21
CA HIS A 122 12.32 -1.39 -13.88
C HIS A 122 11.05 -2.23 -13.89
N LYS A 123 10.73 -2.83 -12.73
CA LYS A 123 9.38 -3.36 -12.48
C LYS A 123 8.34 -2.25 -12.67
N PRO A 124 7.20 -2.49 -13.34
CA PRO A 124 6.12 -1.52 -13.53
C PRO A 124 5.69 -0.82 -12.23
N SER A 125 5.68 -1.55 -11.11
CA SER A 125 5.40 -1.01 -9.78
C SER A 125 6.36 0.10 -9.33
N THR A 126 7.63 0.03 -9.71
CA THR A 126 8.62 1.07 -9.39
C THR A 126 8.38 2.32 -10.22
N PHE A 127 8.14 2.15 -11.52
CA PHE A 127 7.77 3.25 -12.42
C PHE A 127 6.53 3.97 -11.90
N ASN A 128 5.47 3.21 -11.61
CA ASN A 128 4.21 3.74 -11.11
C ASN A 128 4.37 4.45 -9.76
N LYS A 129 5.20 3.92 -8.86
CA LYS A 129 5.51 4.58 -7.57
C LYS A 129 6.13 5.96 -7.79
N ILE A 130 7.11 6.07 -8.68
CA ILE A 130 7.82 7.32 -8.94
C ILE A 130 6.88 8.32 -9.63
N LEU A 131 6.14 7.88 -10.64
CA LEU A 131 5.14 8.70 -11.32
C LEU A 131 4.06 9.21 -10.35
N ALA A 132 3.61 8.40 -9.40
CA ALA A 132 2.65 8.82 -8.38
C ALA A 132 3.22 9.88 -7.43
N ILE A 133 4.49 9.75 -7.04
CA ILE A 133 5.18 10.75 -6.19
C ILE A 133 5.31 12.08 -6.92
N LEU A 134 5.76 12.05 -8.18
CA LEU A 134 5.90 13.24 -9.02
C LEU A 134 4.54 13.90 -9.28
N SER A 135 3.51 13.10 -9.58
CA SER A 135 2.15 13.62 -9.77
C SER A 135 1.61 14.30 -8.52
N ALA A 136 1.88 13.75 -7.33
CA ALA A 136 1.50 14.39 -6.07
C ALA A 136 2.27 15.70 -5.81
N PHE A 137 3.56 15.73 -6.16
CA PHE A 137 4.39 16.94 -6.09
C PHE A 137 3.86 18.05 -7.00
N PHE A 138 3.63 17.79 -8.29
CA PHE A 138 3.11 18.82 -9.19
C PHE A 138 1.67 19.23 -8.84
N LYS A 139 0.83 18.28 -8.40
CA LYS A 139 -0.52 18.58 -7.90
C LYS A 139 -0.49 19.53 -6.70
N PHE A 140 0.48 19.41 -5.80
CA PHE A 140 0.65 20.37 -4.70
C PHE A 140 0.86 21.79 -5.23
N PHE A 141 1.68 21.97 -6.27
CA PHE A 141 1.93 23.28 -6.86
C PHE A 141 0.76 23.82 -7.69
N ILE A 142 -0.03 22.95 -8.32
CA ILE A 142 -1.31 23.34 -8.94
C ILE A 142 -2.29 23.87 -7.88
N ASN A 143 -2.43 23.17 -6.74
CA ASN A 143 -3.27 23.61 -5.63
C ASN A 143 -2.79 24.92 -4.98
N LYS A 144 -1.53 25.32 -5.23
CA LYS A 144 -0.96 26.60 -4.80
C LYS A 144 -0.99 27.65 -5.89
N GLU A 145 -1.64 27.36 -7.01
CA GLU A 145 -1.79 28.25 -8.18
C GLU A 145 -0.43 28.65 -8.79
N LEU A 146 0.61 27.83 -8.56
CA LEU A 146 1.96 28.01 -9.12
C LEU A 146 2.17 27.23 -10.42
N LEU A 147 1.25 26.31 -10.74
CA LEU A 147 1.24 25.56 -12.00
C LEU A 147 -0.19 25.47 -12.50
N LEU A 148 -0.38 25.61 -13.82
CA LEU A 148 -1.68 25.44 -14.46
C LEU A 148 -1.96 23.97 -14.81
N LYS A 149 -0.92 23.24 -15.22
CA LYS A 149 -1.01 21.83 -15.64
C LYS A 149 0.16 21.04 -15.07
N SER A 150 -0.11 19.78 -14.69
CA SER A 150 0.96 18.86 -14.27
C SER A 150 1.68 18.32 -15.50
N PRO A 151 3.02 18.30 -15.54
CA PRO A 151 3.78 17.61 -16.59
C PRO A 151 3.62 16.08 -16.54
N THR A 152 2.98 15.55 -15.49
CA THR A 152 2.67 14.12 -15.37
C THR A 152 1.27 13.75 -15.85
N ALA A 153 0.43 14.73 -16.21
CA ALA A 153 -1.01 14.53 -16.42
C ALA A 153 -1.34 13.48 -17.49
N ASP A 154 -0.58 13.47 -18.59
CA ASP A 154 -0.81 12.60 -19.76
C ASP A 154 0.07 11.34 -19.75
N ILE A 155 0.89 11.15 -18.70
CA ILE A 155 1.73 9.96 -18.56
C ILE A 155 0.90 8.85 -17.93
N LYS A 156 0.64 7.80 -18.71
CA LYS A 156 -0.09 6.62 -18.24
C LYS A 156 0.78 5.79 -17.30
N PHE A 157 0.16 5.30 -16.22
CA PHE A 157 0.73 4.24 -15.41
C PHE A 157 0.92 2.97 -16.25
N LEU A 158 2.02 2.27 -16.02
CA LEU A 158 2.28 0.98 -16.66
C LEU A 158 1.37 -0.08 -16.04
N ASP A 159 0.92 -1.01 -16.87
CA ASP A 159 0.25 -2.21 -16.38
C ASP A 159 1.23 -3.00 -15.49
N GLU A 160 0.81 -3.31 -14.26
CA GLU A 160 1.60 -4.11 -13.33
C GLU A 160 1.41 -5.62 -13.57
N GLY A 161 0.58 -5.99 -14.53
CA GLY A 161 0.19 -7.37 -14.81
C GLY A 161 -0.66 -7.95 -13.69
N GLU A 162 -1.00 -9.24 -13.81
CA GLU A 162 -1.66 -9.95 -12.72
C GLU A 162 -0.66 -10.22 -11.60
N LEU A 163 -0.98 -9.74 -10.39
CA LEU A 163 -0.24 -10.09 -9.19
C LEU A 163 -0.34 -11.61 -8.98
N ASN A 164 0.76 -12.33 -9.18
CA ASN A 164 0.82 -13.76 -8.95
C ASN A 164 0.80 -14.03 -7.43
N PHE A 165 -0.40 -14.14 -6.86
CA PHE A 165 -0.61 -14.37 -5.43
C PHE A 165 -0.32 -15.82 -5.09
N GLN A 166 0.93 -16.14 -4.80
CA GLN A 166 1.30 -17.46 -4.34
C GLN A 166 1.06 -17.58 -2.83
N SER A 167 0.04 -18.32 -2.40
CA SER A 167 -0.05 -18.80 -1.00
C SER A 167 0.89 -19.98 -0.78
N LEU A 168 0.98 -20.44 0.46
CA LEU A 168 1.51 -21.76 0.79
C LEU A 168 0.37 -22.77 0.73
N ASP A 169 0.62 -23.95 0.18
CA ASP A 169 -0.27 -25.09 0.39
C ASP A 169 -0.09 -25.72 1.79
N LYS A 170 -0.92 -26.70 2.16
CA LYS A 170 -0.86 -27.33 3.49
C LYS A 170 0.44 -28.09 3.75
N ALA A 171 1.05 -28.67 2.73
CA ALA A 171 2.32 -29.36 2.87
C ALA A 171 3.48 -28.37 3.05
N GLU A 172 3.46 -27.27 2.29
CA GLU A 172 4.40 -26.15 2.42
C GLU A 172 4.26 -25.45 3.78
N GLU A 173 3.04 -25.18 4.26
CA GLU A 173 2.77 -24.64 5.60
C GLU A 173 3.45 -25.50 6.68
N LYS A 174 3.17 -26.81 6.67
CA LYS A 174 3.76 -27.75 7.62
C LYS A 174 5.28 -27.76 7.52
N LYS A 175 5.82 -27.80 6.29
CA LYS A 175 7.26 -27.82 6.03
C LYS A 175 7.94 -26.57 6.59
N VAL A 176 7.38 -25.38 6.32
CA VAL A 176 7.90 -24.09 6.79
C VAL A 176 7.86 -24.00 8.31
N LEU A 177 6.77 -24.42 8.95
CA LEU A 177 6.66 -24.42 10.41
C LEU A 177 7.68 -25.36 11.07
N LEU A 178 7.81 -26.58 10.55
CA LEU A 178 8.81 -27.55 11.04
C LEU A 178 10.23 -27.04 10.85
N GLN A 179 10.53 -26.46 9.69
CA GLN A 179 11.85 -25.89 9.40
C GLN A 179 12.17 -24.73 10.34
N ALA A 180 11.21 -23.83 10.59
CA ALA A 180 11.40 -22.74 11.55
C ALA A 180 11.71 -23.28 12.95
N LYS A 181 10.97 -24.30 13.41
CA LYS A 181 11.16 -24.94 14.71
C LYS A 181 12.49 -25.69 14.85
N SER A 182 13.07 -26.16 13.73
CA SER A 182 14.35 -26.89 13.71
C SER A 182 15.56 -26.04 14.13
N ASN A 183 15.42 -24.70 14.16
CA ASN A 183 16.50 -23.83 14.59
C ASN A 183 16.80 -24.03 16.09
N LYS A 184 17.99 -24.55 16.41
CA LYS A 184 18.39 -24.86 17.80
C LYS A 184 18.36 -23.66 18.76
N GLU A 185 18.60 -22.46 18.26
CA GLU A 185 18.74 -21.27 19.10
C GLU A 185 17.48 -20.42 19.20
N ASN A 186 16.69 -20.35 18.13
CA ASN A 186 15.53 -19.47 18.04
C ASN A 186 14.28 -20.19 17.51
N GLY A 187 14.26 -21.53 17.51
CA GLY A 187 13.23 -22.32 16.83
C GLY A 187 11.83 -22.03 17.32
N GLU A 188 11.62 -21.93 18.63
CA GLU A 188 10.31 -21.60 19.21
C GLU A 188 9.86 -20.18 18.82
N ARG A 189 10.78 -19.21 18.78
CA ARG A 189 10.48 -17.83 18.35
C ARG A 189 10.14 -17.78 16.87
N ASP A 190 10.98 -18.38 16.03
CA ASP A 190 10.84 -18.34 14.58
C ASP A 190 9.56 -19.08 14.15
N PHE A 191 9.27 -20.23 14.78
CA PHE A 191 8.00 -20.95 14.65
C PHE A 191 6.80 -20.05 15.03
N MET A 192 6.82 -19.46 16.23
CA MET A 192 5.70 -18.66 16.73
C MET A 192 5.44 -17.42 15.86
N ILE A 193 6.47 -16.77 15.33
CA ILE A 193 6.33 -15.65 14.39
C ILE A 193 5.56 -16.07 13.14
N ILE A 194 5.97 -17.18 12.52
CA ILE A 194 5.31 -17.69 11.30
C ILE A 194 3.89 -18.15 11.62
N TYR A 195 3.74 -18.95 12.68
CA TYR A 195 2.47 -19.50 13.13
C TYR A 195 1.45 -18.41 13.45
N LEU A 196 1.85 -17.34 14.15
CA LEU A 196 0.98 -16.21 14.41
C LEU A 196 0.59 -15.50 13.10
N THR A 197 1.53 -15.32 12.17
CA THR A 197 1.26 -14.66 10.88
C THR A 197 0.18 -15.38 10.07
N ILE A 198 0.30 -16.71 9.93
CA ILE A 198 -0.61 -17.53 9.11
C ILE A 198 -1.98 -17.75 9.78
N ASN A 199 -2.10 -17.59 11.09
CA ASN A 199 -3.35 -17.79 11.82
C ASN A 199 -4.09 -16.49 12.18
N THR A 200 -3.40 -15.34 12.19
CA THR A 200 -4.02 -14.05 12.60
C THR A 200 -3.96 -12.98 11.51
N GLY A 201 -3.24 -13.24 10.41
CA GLY A 201 -3.09 -12.28 9.33
C GLY A 201 -2.46 -10.97 9.80
N LEU A 202 -1.47 -11.02 10.69
CA LEU A 202 -0.70 -9.85 11.10
C LEU A 202 0.28 -9.40 10.02
N ARG A 203 0.56 -8.08 9.95
CA ARG A 203 1.66 -7.57 9.11
C ARG A 203 2.97 -7.80 9.84
N LEU A 204 4.08 -8.00 9.13
CA LEU A 204 5.37 -8.16 9.80
C LEU A 204 5.77 -6.96 10.66
N SER A 205 5.41 -5.75 10.24
CA SER A 205 5.57 -4.55 11.05
C SER A 205 4.74 -4.63 12.34
N GLU A 206 3.50 -5.14 12.27
CA GLU A 206 2.64 -5.32 13.46
C GLU A 206 3.27 -6.36 14.41
N ILE A 207 3.77 -7.48 13.88
CA ILE A 207 4.49 -8.51 14.66
C ILE A 207 5.75 -7.95 15.33
N ALA A 208 6.53 -7.14 14.60
CA ALA A 208 7.78 -6.56 15.11
C ALA A 208 7.56 -5.63 16.32
N PHE A 209 6.40 -4.95 16.37
CA PHE A 209 6.07 -3.99 17.43
C PHE A 209 5.09 -4.55 18.47
N LEU A 210 4.62 -5.78 18.31
CA LEU A 210 3.69 -6.43 19.22
C LEU A 210 4.32 -6.60 20.61
N LYS A 211 3.60 -6.19 21.65
CA LYS A 211 4.00 -6.33 23.06
C LYS A 211 3.27 -7.49 23.71
N VAL A 212 3.77 -7.92 24.85
CA VAL A 212 3.09 -8.94 25.67
C VAL A 212 1.76 -8.40 26.21
N SER A 213 1.68 -7.12 26.57
CA SER A 213 0.45 -6.48 27.07
C SER A 213 -0.65 -6.33 26.03
N ASP A 214 -0.30 -6.37 24.74
CA ASP A 214 -1.27 -6.31 23.65
C ASP A 214 -2.13 -7.59 23.56
N ILE A 215 -1.75 -8.66 24.27
CA ILE A 215 -2.45 -9.95 24.27
C ILE A 215 -3.27 -10.11 25.55
N ASN A 216 -4.58 -10.31 25.39
CA ASN A 216 -5.48 -10.63 26.48
C ASN A 216 -5.94 -12.09 26.40
N PHE A 217 -5.32 -12.94 27.23
CA PHE A 217 -5.64 -14.37 27.33
C PHE A 217 -6.97 -14.68 28.06
N LYS A 218 -7.65 -13.67 28.64
CA LYS A 218 -8.98 -13.87 29.23
C LYS A 218 -10.09 -13.75 28.19
N THR A 219 -9.86 -12.91 27.19
CA THR A 219 -10.82 -12.64 26.10
C THR A 219 -10.37 -13.25 24.78
N ASP A 220 -9.22 -13.93 24.76
CA ASP A 220 -8.61 -14.53 23.58
C ASP A 220 -8.48 -13.54 22.41
N THR A 221 -8.00 -12.34 22.73
CA THR A 221 -7.86 -11.24 21.78
C THR A 221 -6.48 -10.60 21.85
N MET A 222 -6.07 -10.02 20.73
CA MET A 222 -4.85 -9.26 20.57
C MET A 222 -5.15 -7.89 19.97
N GLU A 223 -4.75 -6.83 20.66
CA GLU A 223 -4.90 -5.45 20.20
C GLU A 223 -3.73 -5.07 19.29
N ILE A 224 -4.04 -4.59 18.10
CA ILE A 224 -3.06 -4.35 17.06
C ILE A 224 -3.12 -2.90 16.63
N PHE A 225 -1.98 -2.22 16.74
CA PHE A 225 -1.82 -0.88 16.22
C PHE A 225 -1.43 -0.89 14.74
N GLY A 226 -2.41 -0.70 13.86
CA GLY A 226 -2.27 -0.83 12.41
C GLY A 226 -1.84 0.45 11.68
N LYS A 227 -1.63 0.31 10.36
CA LYS A 227 -1.30 1.43 9.45
C LYS A 227 -2.39 2.50 9.46
N GLY A 228 -1.97 3.77 9.63
CA GLY A 228 -2.89 4.90 9.77
C GLY A 228 -3.36 5.14 11.21
N ARG A 229 -2.64 4.57 12.20
CA ARG A 229 -2.86 4.78 13.64
C ARG A 229 -4.25 4.38 14.11
N LYS A 230 -4.75 3.26 13.59
CA LYS A 230 -6.03 2.68 14.01
C LYS A 230 -5.79 1.37 14.73
N TRP A 231 -6.45 1.21 15.86
CA TRP A 231 -6.52 -0.05 16.57
C TRP A 231 -7.46 -1.01 15.83
N ARG A 232 -7.08 -2.28 15.81
CA ARG A 232 -7.95 -3.39 15.44
C ARG A 232 -7.70 -4.54 16.40
N VAL A 233 -8.68 -5.41 16.56
CA VAL A 233 -8.54 -6.61 17.38
C VAL A 233 -8.39 -7.81 16.45
N ALA A 234 -7.44 -8.69 16.75
CA ALA A 234 -7.39 -10.04 16.19
C ALA A 234 -7.79 -11.04 17.28
N THR A 235 -8.62 -12.01 16.91
CA THR A 235 -9.00 -13.12 17.80
C THR A 235 -7.94 -14.20 17.75
N LEU A 236 -7.66 -14.83 18.89
CA LEU A 236 -6.83 -16.01 19.01
C LEU A 236 -7.75 -17.23 19.02
N THR A 237 -7.47 -18.22 18.16
CA THR A 237 -8.11 -19.54 18.32
C THR A 237 -7.50 -20.24 19.53
N ASP A 238 -8.16 -21.30 20.01
CA ASP A 238 -7.65 -22.09 21.13
C ASP A 238 -6.22 -22.62 20.85
N GLU A 239 -5.95 -23.08 19.63
CA GLU A 239 -4.64 -23.58 19.22
C GLU A 239 -3.58 -22.45 19.20
N VAL A 240 -3.94 -21.28 18.69
CA VAL A 240 -3.04 -20.11 18.70
C VAL A 240 -2.71 -19.68 20.11
N ARG A 241 -3.71 -19.66 20.98
CA ARG A 241 -3.56 -19.32 22.39
C ARG A 241 -2.63 -20.31 23.09
N GLU A 242 -2.84 -21.60 22.89
CA GLU A 242 -2.02 -22.66 23.51
C GLU A 242 -0.56 -22.58 23.07
N GLU A 243 -0.28 -22.50 21.78
CA GLU A 243 1.09 -22.39 21.26
C GLU A 243 1.77 -21.09 21.75
N LEU A 244 1.03 -19.99 21.80
CA LEU A 244 1.54 -18.72 22.31
C LEU A 244 1.88 -18.78 23.81
N MET A 245 1.04 -19.43 24.62
CA MET A 245 1.33 -19.67 26.03
C MET A 245 2.57 -20.57 26.22
N GLN A 246 2.72 -21.61 25.38
CA GLN A 246 3.91 -22.46 25.41
C GLN A 246 5.17 -21.68 25.04
N TYR A 247 5.11 -20.84 24.01
CA TYR A 247 6.19 -19.94 23.63
C TYR A 247 6.59 -19.02 24.78
N LEU A 248 5.62 -18.35 25.41
CA LEU A 248 5.88 -17.48 26.56
C LEU A 248 6.54 -18.25 27.71
N LYS A 249 6.07 -19.46 28.02
CA LYS A 249 6.64 -20.28 29.09
C LYS A 249 8.10 -20.70 28.83
N LYS A 250 8.45 -21.00 27.58
CA LYS A 250 9.79 -21.49 27.19
C LYS A 250 10.81 -20.37 27.00
N GLU A 251 10.41 -19.29 26.32
CA GLU A 251 11.34 -18.27 25.82
C GLU A 251 11.31 -16.96 26.62
N ARG A 252 10.30 -16.77 27.47
CA ARG A 252 10.12 -15.59 28.32
C ARG A 252 10.27 -15.94 29.80
N ARG A 253 10.44 -14.88 30.60
CA ARG A 253 10.29 -14.97 32.04
C ARG A 253 8.83 -15.27 32.37
N PRO A 254 8.52 -15.79 33.58
CA PRO A 254 7.14 -15.99 33.99
C PRO A 254 6.29 -14.76 33.68
N ILE A 255 5.11 -14.96 33.09
CA ILE A 255 4.26 -13.88 32.56
C ILE A 255 4.04 -12.78 33.60
N ASN A 256 3.87 -13.16 34.87
CA ASN A 256 3.65 -12.26 36.01
C ASN A 256 4.86 -11.36 36.36
N THR A 257 6.01 -11.54 35.70
CA THR A 257 7.25 -10.78 35.91
C THR A 257 7.65 -9.95 34.69
N LEU A 258 6.88 -10.01 33.60
CA LEU A 258 7.15 -9.24 32.38
C LEU A 258 6.65 -7.81 32.57
N ASN A 259 7.46 -6.83 32.19
CA ASN A 259 6.97 -5.46 32.10
C ASN A 259 5.97 -5.35 30.94
N CYS A 260 4.90 -4.58 31.14
CA CYS A 260 3.83 -4.38 30.16
C CYS A 260 4.34 -3.90 28.80
N ASP A 261 5.43 -3.12 28.76
CA ASP A 261 6.00 -2.60 27.53
C ASP A 261 7.01 -3.50 26.82
N GLU A 262 7.23 -4.72 27.31
CA GLU A 262 8.18 -5.62 26.66
C GLU A 262 7.67 -6.11 25.31
N PRO A 263 8.50 -6.04 24.24
CA PRO A 263 8.19 -6.66 22.96
C PRO A 263 7.96 -8.15 23.13
N LEU A 264 6.99 -8.73 22.41
CA LEU A 264 6.67 -10.15 22.45
C LEU A 264 7.83 -11.00 21.90
N PHE A 265 8.42 -10.57 20.79
CA PHE A 265 9.54 -11.25 20.13
C PHE A 265 10.84 -10.49 20.35
N LEU A 266 11.86 -11.19 20.86
CA LEU A 266 13.15 -10.60 21.21
C LEU A 266 14.30 -11.09 20.33
N THR A 267 15.31 -10.24 20.18
CA THR A 267 16.63 -10.60 19.67
C THR A 267 17.34 -11.54 20.64
N LYS A 268 18.35 -12.26 20.14
CA LYS A 268 19.29 -13.00 20.99
C LYS A 268 19.95 -12.06 22.01
N LYS A 269 20.36 -12.61 23.17
CA LYS A 269 21.33 -11.92 24.05
C LYS A 269 22.63 -11.72 23.27
N GLY A 270 22.95 -10.46 22.96
CA GLY A 270 24.31 -10.11 22.54
C GLY A 270 25.28 -10.13 23.74
N PRO A 271 26.59 -9.96 23.51
CA PRO A 271 27.60 -9.91 24.57
C PRO A 271 27.31 -8.86 25.65
N ASN A 272 26.58 -7.79 25.30
CA ASN A 272 26.10 -6.77 26.23
C ASN A 272 24.62 -7.01 26.62
N ALA A 273 24.35 -8.12 27.31
CA ALA A 273 23.23 -8.53 28.18
C ALA A 273 21.75 -8.08 27.97
N TYR A 274 21.40 -7.07 27.15
CA TYR A 274 20.02 -6.60 26.96
C TYR A 274 19.39 -7.19 25.69
N ARG A 275 18.28 -7.92 25.87
CA ARG A 275 17.41 -8.37 24.77
C ARG A 275 16.58 -7.19 24.27
N ARG A 276 16.56 -6.93 22.96
CA ARG A 276 15.75 -5.88 22.32
C ARG A 276 14.63 -6.51 21.50
N GLY A 277 13.60 -5.73 21.18
CA GLY A 277 12.55 -6.16 20.23
C GLY A 277 13.13 -6.51 18.86
N LEU A 278 12.57 -7.52 18.22
CA LEU A 278 13.00 -7.96 16.90
C LEU A 278 12.59 -6.94 15.84
N SER A 279 13.53 -6.45 15.02
CA SER A 279 13.20 -5.52 13.96
C SER A 279 12.46 -6.22 12.80
N GLU A 280 11.60 -5.48 12.09
CA GLU A 280 10.92 -5.98 10.89
C GLU A 280 11.90 -6.59 9.87
N ARG A 281 13.07 -5.95 9.67
CA ARG A 281 14.11 -6.48 8.77
C ARG A 281 14.66 -7.82 9.22
N ALA A 282 14.85 -8.01 10.52
CA ALA A 282 15.33 -9.29 11.07
C ALA A 282 14.28 -10.39 10.89
N ILE A 283 13.00 -10.07 11.04
CA ILE A 283 11.88 -10.99 10.76
C ILE A 283 11.88 -11.38 9.27
N VAL A 284 11.98 -10.40 8.37
CA VAL A 284 12.05 -10.64 6.91
C VAL A 284 13.21 -11.59 6.58
N GLN A 285 14.41 -11.30 7.08
CA GLN A 285 15.60 -12.13 6.84
C GLN A 285 15.43 -13.56 7.37
N MET A 286 14.84 -13.70 8.57
CA MET A 286 14.55 -14.99 9.18
C MET A 286 13.58 -15.80 8.30
N ILE A 287 12.47 -15.20 7.89
CA ILE A 287 11.45 -15.86 7.06
C ILE A 287 12.04 -16.24 5.69
N THR A 288 12.77 -15.32 5.04
CA THR A 288 13.42 -15.59 3.75
C THR A 288 14.41 -16.76 3.85
N ARG A 289 15.17 -16.87 4.95
CA ARG A 289 16.04 -18.02 5.20
C ARG A 289 15.23 -19.32 5.29
N VAL A 290 14.18 -19.35 6.12
CA VAL A 290 13.33 -20.54 6.29
C VAL A 290 12.69 -20.98 4.97
N PHE A 291 12.17 -20.03 4.19
CA PHE A 291 11.56 -20.31 2.88
C PHE A 291 12.57 -20.89 1.90
N ARG A 292 13.79 -20.34 1.86
CA ARG A 292 14.89 -20.85 1.03
C ARG A 292 15.27 -22.28 1.42
N GLU A 293 15.38 -22.57 2.71
CA GLU A 293 15.66 -23.92 3.22
C GLU A 293 14.54 -24.91 2.86
N CYS A 294 13.31 -24.41 2.69
CA CYS A 294 12.17 -25.18 2.23
C CYS A 294 12.06 -25.29 0.70
N GLY A 295 12.94 -24.63 -0.07
CA GLY A 295 12.88 -24.60 -1.54
C GLY A 295 11.77 -23.72 -2.12
N ILE A 296 11.28 -22.76 -1.34
CA ILE A 296 10.19 -21.86 -1.71
C ILE A 296 10.78 -20.53 -2.22
N GLU A 297 10.36 -20.10 -3.42
CA GLU A 297 10.84 -18.87 -4.05
C GLU A 297 10.46 -17.57 -3.30
N ASP A 298 11.16 -16.48 -3.63
CA ASP A 298 11.07 -15.16 -2.97
C ASP A 298 9.64 -14.57 -2.91
N GLY A 299 9.39 -13.70 -1.92
CA GLY A 299 8.07 -13.11 -1.65
C GLY A 299 7.46 -13.51 -0.29
N ALA A 300 8.24 -14.25 0.51
CA ALA A 300 7.83 -14.97 1.70
C ALA A 300 6.94 -14.20 2.69
N THR A 301 7.20 -12.91 2.88
CA THR A 301 6.52 -12.08 3.89
C THR A 301 5.06 -11.79 3.55
N HIS A 302 4.76 -11.62 2.26
CA HIS A 302 3.40 -11.47 1.78
C HIS A 302 2.71 -12.82 1.65
N ARG A 303 3.44 -13.87 1.21
CA ARG A 303 2.90 -15.24 1.06
C ARG A 303 2.25 -15.74 2.36
N LEU A 304 2.87 -15.56 3.52
CA LEU A 304 2.28 -15.97 4.81
C LEU A 304 0.93 -15.28 5.10
N ARG A 305 0.82 -13.98 4.83
CA ARG A 305 -0.45 -13.25 5.00
C ARG A 305 -1.49 -13.68 3.97
N HIS A 306 -1.06 -14.03 2.76
CA HIS A 306 -1.93 -14.61 1.74
C HIS A 306 -2.43 -15.99 2.15
N THR A 307 -1.57 -16.83 2.71
CA THR A 307 -1.95 -18.13 3.28
C THR A 307 -3.04 -17.99 4.33
N PHE A 308 -2.93 -17.01 5.25
CA PHE A 308 -4.03 -16.72 6.19
C PHE A 308 -5.35 -16.41 5.47
N ALA A 309 -5.31 -15.56 4.45
CA ALA A 309 -6.50 -15.15 3.73
C ALA A 309 -7.17 -16.34 2.99
N ILE A 310 -6.37 -17.22 2.38
CA ILE A 310 -6.85 -18.45 1.74
C ILE A 310 -7.40 -19.41 2.80
N ASN A 311 -6.69 -19.65 3.90
CA ASN A 311 -7.16 -20.53 4.97
C ASN A 311 -8.48 -20.05 5.58
N ALA A 312 -8.63 -18.74 5.80
CA ALA A 312 -9.87 -18.15 6.31
C ALA A 312 -11.03 -18.35 5.32
N LEU A 313 -10.74 -18.22 4.03
CA LEU A 313 -11.71 -18.41 2.97
C LEU A 313 -12.16 -19.88 2.85
N ASP A 314 -11.21 -20.81 2.88
CA ASP A 314 -11.45 -22.26 2.86
C ASP A 314 -12.28 -22.69 4.08
N SER A 315 -12.08 -22.01 5.22
CA SER A 315 -12.88 -22.19 6.45
C SER A 315 -14.29 -21.60 6.35
N GLY A 316 -14.64 -20.97 5.22
CA GLY A 316 -15.97 -20.46 4.93
C GLY A 316 -16.20 -18.98 5.25
N LEU A 317 -15.18 -18.22 5.64
CA LEU A 317 -15.34 -16.78 5.87
C LEU A 317 -15.55 -16.05 4.54
N ASN A 318 -16.46 -15.08 4.55
CA ASN A 318 -16.65 -14.23 3.39
C ASN A 318 -15.56 -13.15 3.29
N VAL A 319 -15.48 -12.57 2.10
CA VAL A 319 -14.45 -11.60 1.70
C VAL A 319 -14.47 -10.34 2.59
N VAL A 320 -15.64 -9.92 3.08
CA VAL A 320 -15.80 -8.77 4.00
C VAL A 320 -15.26 -9.11 5.39
N GLN A 321 -15.52 -10.32 5.89
CA GLN A 321 -14.97 -10.80 7.15
C GLN A 321 -13.44 -10.89 7.09
N ILE A 322 -12.90 -11.43 5.98
CA ILE A 322 -11.45 -11.47 5.75
C ILE A 322 -10.85 -10.06 5.67
N GLN A 323 -11.54 -9.11 5.02
CA GLN A 323 -11.11 -7.70 4.98
C GLN A 323 -10.99 -7.10 6.38
N TYR A 324 -11.98 -7.35 7.22
CA TYR A 324 -12.02 -6.88 8.60
C TYR A 324 -10.85 -7.49 9.40
N LEU A 325 -10.67 -8.81 9.32
CA LEU A 325 -9.57 -9.53 9.97
C LEU A 325 -8.18 -9.11 9.48
N LEU A 326 -8.04 -8.68 8.22
CA LEU A 326 -6.78 -8.16 7.67
C LEU A 326 -6.60 -6.64 7.89
N GLY A 327 -7.60 -5.93 8.38
CA GLY A 327 -7.56 -4.47 8.57
C GLY A 327 -7.21 -3.72 7.28
N HIS A 328 -7.81 -4.08 6.15
CA HIS A 328 -7.60 -3.40 4.88
C HIS A 328 -8.55 -2.19 4.76
N LYS A 329 -7.97 -0.98 4.67
CA LYS A 329 -8.72 0.28 4.46
C LYS A 329 -9.41 0.35 3.10
N ASN A 330 -8.88 -0.33 2.08
CA ASN A 330 -9.38 -0.25 0.72
C ASN A 330 -9.87 -1.62 0.24
N ILE A 331 -11.12 -1.68 -0.20
CA ILE A 331 -11.74 -2.89 -0.71
C ILE A 331 -11.07 -3.38 -2.00
N THR A 332 -10.34 -2.53 -2.73
CA THR A 332 -9.58 -2.98 -3.92
C THR A 332 -8.49 -3.99 -3.58
N THR A 333 -7.92 -3.95 -2.36
CA THR A 333 -6.99 -5.01 -1.91
C THR A 333 -7.76 -6.29 -1.62
N THR A 334 -8.99 -6.18 -1.14
CA THR A 334 -9.89 -7.29 -0.86
C THR A 334 -10.47 -7.94 -2.12
N MET A 335 -10.86 -7.14 -3.13
CA MET A 335 -11.35 -7.57 -4.45
C MET A 335 -10.30 -8.37 -5.22
N LYS A 336 -9.01 -8.19 -4.92
CA LYS A 336 -7.94 -9.03 -5.47
C LYS A 336 -8.02 -10.48 -4.99
N TYR A 337 -8.54 -10.73 -3.79
CA TYR A 337 -8.75 -12.09 -3.27
C TYR A 337 -9.97 -12.77 -3.90
N LEU A 338 -10.96 -12.00 -4.37
CA LEU A 338 -12.13 -12.53 -5.12
C LEU A 338 -11.76 -13.20 -6.44
N ARG A 339 -10.61 -12.89 -7.04
CA ARG A 339 -10.15 -13.59 -8.26
C ARG A 339 -9.60 -14.99 -7.99
N LEU A 340 -9.02 -15.22 -6.81
CA LEU A 340 -8.56 -16.55 -6.38
C LEU A 340 -9.75 -17.50 -6.13
N LEU A 341 -10.92 -16.92 -5.90
CA LEU A 341 -12.19 -17.58 -5.65
C LEU A 341 -12.96 -17.99 -6.91
N GLU A 342 -12.50 -17.66 -8.12
CA GLU A 342 -13.30 -17.89 -9.34
C GLU A 342 -13.65 -19.36 -9.56
N LYS A 343 -12.79 -20.29 -9.13
CA LYS A 343 -13.06 -21.73 -9.19
C LYS A 343 -13.98 -22.21 -8.05
N ASP A 344 -13.74 -21.79 -6.82
CA ASP A 344 -14.50 -22.24 -5.65
C ASP A 344 -15.91 -21.64 -5.57
N ILE A 345 -16.09 -20.41 -6.06
CA ILE A 345 -17.43 -19.78 -6.14
C ILE A 345 -18.34 -20.57 -7.08
N GLN A 346 -17.83 -21.05 -8.21
CA GLN A 346 -18.65 -21.83 -9.16
C GLN A 346 -19.07 -23.17 -8.55
N GLU A 347 -18.17 -23.86 -7.84
CA GLU A 347 -18.50 -25.11 -7.16
C GLU A 347 -19.47 -24.90 -5.99
N LYS A 348 -19.28 -23.84 -5.21
CA LYS A 348 -20.16 -23.50 -4.08
C LYS A 348 -21.52 -22.97 -4.52
N ILE A 349 -21.59 -22.23 -5.63
CA ILE A 349 -22.86 -21.88 -6.28
C ILE A 349 -23.60 -23.14 -6.71
N LYS A 350 -22.89 -24.11 -7.28
CA LYS A 350 -23.47 -25.38 -7.73
C LYS A 350 -23.94 -26.27 -6.57
N LYS A 351 -23.30 -26.17 -5.40
CA LYS A 351 -23.57 -27.03 -4.23
C LYS A 351 -24.59 -26.42 -3.24
N ASP A 352 -24.47 -25.12 -2.96
CA ASP A 352 -25.13 -24.47 -1.80
C ASP A 352 -26.08 -23.33 -2.19
N PHE A 353 -26.12 -22.91 -3.47
CA PHE A 353 -26.86 -21.71 -3.88
C PHE A 353 -28.19 -22.08 -4.55
N PRO A 354 -29.35 -21.77 -3.93
CA PRO A 354 -30.65 -22.18 -4.44
C PRO A 354 -31.14 -21.16 -5.46
N LEU A 355 -30.54 -21.13 -6.67
CA LEU A 355 -31.12 -20.35 -7.77
C LEU A 355 -32.37 -21.04 -8.36
N ALA A 356 -32.52 -22.34 -8.13
CA ALA A 356 -33.80 -22.98 -8.30
C ALA A 356 -34.67 -22.63 -7.09
N PHE A 357 -35.70 -21.83 -7.30
CA PHE A 357 -36.86 -21.74 -6.42
C PHE A 357 -37.58 -23.11 -6.35
N LEU A 358 -36.91 -24.14 -5.85
CA LEU A 358 -37.49 -25.46 -5.54
C LEU A 358 -38.68 -25.29 -4.58
N SER A 359 -38.67 -24.25 -3.75
CA SER A 359 -39.82 -23.86 -2.94
C SER A 359 -41.02 -23.42 -3.78
N ILE A 360 -40.84 -22.63 -4.86
CA ILE A 360 -41.97 -22.20 -5.70
C ILE A 360 -42.52 -23.36 -6.53
N LYS A 361 -41.66 -24.23 -7.07
CA LYS A 361 -42.14 -25.37 -7.87
C LYS A 361 -42.98 -26.35 -7.05
N ASN A 362 -42.57 -26.64 -5.80
CA ASN A 362 -43.35 -27.48 -4.89
C ASN A 362 -44.64 -26.79 -4.40
N ILE A 363 -44.64 -25.46 -4.28
CA ILE A 363 -45.85 -24.68 -3.95
C ILE A 363 -46.83 -24.67 -5.13
N LEU A 364 -46.35 -24.57 -6.37
CA LEU A 364 -47.19 -24.62 -7.56
C LEU A 364 -47.73 -26.05 -7.82
N GLU A 365 -46.91 -27.09 -7.67
CA GLU A 365 -47.34 -28.48 -7.82
C GLU A 365 -48.29 -28.98 -6.71
N SER A 366 -48.37 -28.26 -5.58
CA SER A 366 -49.37 -28.53 -4.53
C SER A 366 -50.68 -27.75 -4.73
N TYR A 367 -50.66 -26.64 -5.48
CA TYR A 367 -51.86 -25.94 -5.94
C TYR A 367 -52.56 -26.71 -7.07
N ASP A 368 -51.82 -27.24 -8.04
CA ASP A 368 -52.37 -28.02 -9.17
C ASP A 368 -52.95 -29.40 -8.79
N ARG A 369 -52.88 -29.80 -7.50
CA ARG A 369 -53.48 -31.06 -7.00
C ARG A 369 -54.72 -30.83 -6.11
N GLN A 370 -55.17 -29.59 -5.96
CA GLN A 370 -56.37 -29.25 -5.18
C GLN A 370 -57.56 -28.78 -6.03
N ASP A 371 -57.40 -28.71 -7.35
CA ASP A 371 -58.48 -28.61 -8.34
C ASP A 371 -58.63 -29.96 -9.08
#